data_AF-A0A166EXG0-F1
#
_entry.id   AF-A0A166EXG0-F1
#
_cell.length_a   1.000
_cell.length_b   1.000
_cell.length_c   1.000
_cell.angle_alpha   90.00
_cell.angle_beta   90.00
_cell.angle_gamma   90.00
#
_symmetry.space_group_name_H-M   'P 1'
#
loop_
_entity.id
_entity.type
_entity.pdbx_description
1 polymer ?
#
loop_
_entity_poly.entity_id
_entity_poly.type
_entity_poly.pdbx_seq_one_letter_code
_entity_poly.pdbx_strand_id
1 'polypeptide(L)'
;MAKARDEFAGQPSQRQLRVGEIVRKELSDILTRGRITDPDLDGVIITVPEVRMSPDLRWADVLVMPMGGRDIDVVLTALKRNAKYLRGQVARRVTMKYTCDLRFVADTRFDDDDLITRLLHEPSIRKDFADGGIDDDDDQGDNRD
;
A
#
# COMPACT_ATOMS: atom_id res chain seq x y z
N MET A 1 -10.08 -35.47 -13.71
CA MET A 1 -9.98 -34.01 -13.98
C MET A 1 -9.44 -33.35 -12.72
N ALA A 2 -8.15 -33.01 -12.72
CA ALA A 2 -7.50 -32.41 -11.56
C ALA A 2 -7.94 -30.95 -11.40
N LYS A 3 -8.24 -30.57 -10.16
CA LYS A 3 -8.81 -29.27 -9.78
C LYS A 3 -7.67 -28.25 -9.71
N ALA A 4 -7.63 -27.30 -10.64
CA ALA A 4 -6.75 -26.13 -10.54
C ALA A 4 -7.10 -25.34 -9.28
N ARG A 5 -6.31 -25.50 -8.22
CA ARG A 5 -6.40 -24.71 -6.99
C ARG A 5 -4.99 -24.54 -6.44
N ASP A 6 -4.24 -23.56 -6.96
CA ASP A 6 -3.38 -22.74 -6.08
C ASP A 6 -2.68 -21.52 -6.72
N GLU A 7 -3.07 -21.02 -7.90
CA GLU A 7 -2.36 -19.85 -8.46
C GLU A 7 -2.62 -18.52 -7.72
N PHE A 8 -3.57 -18.48 -6.77
CA PHE A 8 -3.99 -17.27 -6.07
C PHE A 8 -3.83 -17.32 -4.55
N ALA A 9 -3.17 -18.33 -3.98
CA ALA A 9 -2.93 -18.38 -2.54
C ALA A 9 -1.96 -17.26 -2.13
N GLY A 10 -2.52 -16.20 -1.54
CA GLY A 10 -1.77 -15.03 -1.07
C GLY A 10 -2.15 -13.72 -1.75
N GLN A 11 -2.87 -13.76 -2.88
CA GLN A 11 -3.37 -12.53 -3.50
C GLN A 11 -4.63 -12.03 -2.78
N PRO A 12 -4.72 -10.74 -2.46
CA PRO A 12 -5.91 -10.18 -1.83
C PRO A 12 -7.12 -10.31 -2.75
N SER A 13 -8.26 -10.71 -2.19
CA SER A 13 -9.51 -10.77 -2.94
C SER A 13 -9.94 -9.38 -3.44
N GLN A 14 -10.73 -9.33 -4.52
CA GLN A 14 -11.33 -8.08 -5.02
C GLN A 14 -12.09 -7.31 -3.93
N ARG A 15 -12.70 -8.03 -2.98
CA ARG A 15 -13.37 -7.44 -1.82
C ARG A 15 -12.36 -6.79 -0.86
N GLN A 16 -11.22 -7.44 -0.58
CA GLN A 16 -10.16 -6.85 0.25
C GLN A 16 -9.57 -5.60 -0.40
N LEU A 17 -9.30 -5.64 -1.70
CA LEU A 17 -8.79 -4.48 -2.45
C LEU A 17 -9.77 -3.30 -2.40
N ARG A 18 -11.05 -3.56 -2.70
CA ARG A 18 -12.10 -2.52 -2.65
C ARG A 18 -12.23 -1.91 -1.26
N VAL A 19 -12.29 -2.74 -0.22
CA VAL A 19 -12.45 -2.24 1.15
C VAL A 19 -11.19 -1.52 1.63
N GLY A 20 -10.01 -2.05 1.31
CA GLY A 20 -8.72 -1.42 1.60
C GLY A 20 -8.65 -0.02 1.01
N GLU A 21 -9.04 0.15 -0.26
CA GLU A 21 -9.04 1.47 -0.92
C GLU A 21 -10.02 2.46 -0.27
N ILE A 22 -11.23 2.00 0.08
CA ILE A 22 -12.21 2.85 0.77
C ILE A 22 -11.66 3.29 2.13
N VAL A 23 -11.11 2.37 2.92
CA VAL A 23 -10.50 2.69 4.22
C VAL A 23 -9.31 3.63 4.05
N ARG A 24 -8.44 3.38 3.08
CA ARG A 24 -7.27 4.21 2.76
C ARG A 24 -7.68 5.64 2.44
N LYS A 25 -8.68 5.83 1.57
CA LYS A 25 -9.21 7.13 1.20
C LYS A 25 -9.77 7.87 2.41
N GLU A 26 -10.67 7.24 3.17
CA GLU A 26 -11.30 7.89 4.32
C GLU A 26 -10.30 8.23 5.41
N LEU A 27 -9.35 7.34 5.68
CA LEU A 27 -8.30 7.57 6.68
C LEU A 27 -7.36 8.70 6.24
N SER A 28 -6.99 8.76 4.97
CA SER A 28 -6.20 9.88 4.42
C SER A 28 -6.92 11.22 4.60
N ASP A 29 -8.23 11.27 4.31
CA ASP A 29 -9.05 12.46 4.49
C ASP A 29 -9.18 12.86 5.97
N ILE A 30 -9.30 11.87 6.87
CA ILE A 30 -9.35 12.10 8.33
C ILE A 30 -8.01 12.65 8.84
N LEU A 31 -6.89 12.10 8.40
CA LEU A 31 -5.56 12.55 8.82
C LEU A 31 -5.24 13.95 8.28
N THR A 32 -5.68 14.26 7.05
CA THR A 32 -5.39 15.56 6.41
C THR A 32 -6.28 16.69 6.92
N ARG A 33 -7.57 16.42 7.17
CA ARG A 33 -8.57 17.45 7.51
C ARG A 33 -9.00 17.44 8.97
N GLY A 34 -8.81 16.31 9.65
CA GLY A 34 -9.24 16.14 11.03
C GLY A 34 -8.29 16.84 12.00
N ARG A 35 -8.85 17.43 13.05
CA ARG A 35 -8.05 17.76 14.23
C ARG A 35 -7.88 16.51 15.06
N ILE A 36 -6.64 16.05 15.19
CA ILE A 36 -6.24 15.03 16.15
C ILE A 36 -5.60 15.78 17.31
N THR A 37 -6.14 15.61 18.51
CA THR A 37 -5.60 16.26 19.71
C THR A 37 -4.42 15.44 20.22
N ASP A 38 -3.30 15.52 19.51
CA ASP A 38 -2.04 14.89 19.89
C ASP A 38 -0.87 15.81 19.47
N PRO A 39 -0.03 16.26 20.41
CA PRO A 39 1.11 17.14 20.10
C PRO A 39 2.08 16.56 19.07
N ASP A 40 2.22 15.23 19.04
CA ASP A 40 3.14 14.54 18.11
C ASP A 40 2.56 14.43 16.69
N LEU A 41 1.28 14.76 16.50
CA LEU A 41 0.60 14.76 15.20
C LEU A 41 0.20 16.17 14.75
N ASP A 42 0.33 17.17 15.62
CA ASP A 42 -0.07 18.54 15.32
C ASP A 42 0.85 19.14 14.24
N GLY A 43 0.24 19.62 13.14
CA GLY A 43 0.98 20.13 11.98
C GLY A 43 1.74 19.09 11.16
N VAL A 44 1.68 17.79 11.51
CA VAL A 44 2.36 16.73 10.76
C VAL A 44 1.47 16.25 9.61
N ILE A 45 1.97 16.37 8.38
CA ILE A 45 1.32 15.82 7.19
C ILE A 45 1.72 14.35 7.06
N ILE A 46 0.73 13.45 7.14
CA ILE A 46 0.93 12.00 7.07
C ILE A 46 0.30 11.46 5.80
N THR A 47 1.06 10.69 5.03
CA THR A 47 0.56 9.97 3.85
C THR A 47 0.14 8.55 4.23
N VAL A 48 -0.86 8.03 3.52
CA VAL A 48 -1.31 6.63 3.61
C VAL A 48 -1.22 5.99 2.23
N PRO A 49 -0.03 5.52 1.82
CA PRO A 49 0.18 4.91 0.50
C PRO A 49 -0.67 3.66 0.30
N GLU A 50 -0.88 2.85 1.34
CA GLU A 50 -1.62 1.60 1.22
C GLU A 50 -2.33 1.19 2.51
N VAL A 51 -3.46 0.50 2.36
CA VAL A 51 -4.12 -0.25 3.44
C VAL A 51 -4.35 -1.69 3.01
N ARG A 52 -3.77 -2.63 3.75
CA ARG A 52 -3.90 -4.08 3.53
C ARG A 52 -4.94 -4.65 4.47
N MET A 53 -6.00 -5.20 3.89
CA MET A 53 -7.08 -5.84 4.66
C MET A 53 -6.79 -7.31 4.93
N SER A 54 -7.03 -7.76 6.17
CA SER A 54 -7.07 -9.19 6.48
C SER A 54 -8.17 -9.92 5.68
N PRO A 55 -8.07 -11.23 5.42
CA PRO A 55 -9.08 -11.98 4.67
C PRO A 55 -10.51 -11.87 5.25
N ASP A 56 -10.62 -11.75 6.57
CA ASP A 56 -11.87 -11.58 7.30
C ASP A 56 -12.32 -10.11 7.46
N LEU A 57 -11.52 -9.15 6.95
CA LEU A 57 -11.67 -7.70 7.08
C LEU A 57 -11.73 -7.16 8.51
N ARG A 58 -11.29 -7.94 9.51
CA ARG A 58 -11.28 -7.48 10.90
C ARG A 58 -10.09 -6.59 11.22
N TRP A 59 -9.03 -6.65 10.42
CA TRP A 59 -7.80 -5.90 10.64
C TRP A 59 -7.40 -5.20 9.34
N ALA A 60 -6.81 -4.02 9.50
CA ALA A 60 -6.26 -3.23 8.41
C ALA A 60 -4.84 -2.80 8.79
N ASP A 61 -3.85 -3.30 8.04
CA ASP A 61 -2.48 -2.77 8.12
C ASP A 61 -2.42 -1.51 7.29
N VAL A 62 -2.24 -0.39 7.98
CA VAL A 62 -2.18 0.95 7.41
C VAL A 62 -0.71 1.32 7.30
N LEU A 63 -0.19 1.34 6.07
CA LEU A 63 1.16 1.82 5.80
C LEU A 63 1.11 3.34 5.83
N VAL A 64 2.02 3.95 6.57
CA VAL A 64 2.07 5.41 6.76
C VAL A 64 3.48 5.95 6.66
N MET A 65 3.58 7.20 6.21
CA MET A 65 4.83 7.95 6.24
C MET A 65 4.55 9.44 6.55
N PRO A 66 5.28 10.08 7.47
CA PRO A 66 5.27 11.54 7.57
C PRO A 66 5.93 12.15 6.33
N MET A 67 5.42 13.28 5.88
CA MET A 67 5.98 13.97 4.73
C MET A 67 7.43 14.38 5.01
N GLY A 68 8.35 14.01 4.12
CA GLY A 68 9.79 14.19 4.31
C GLY A 68 10.48 13.10 5.15
N GLY A 69 9.72 12.10 5.61
CA GLY A 69 10.23 10.85 6.17
C GLY A 69 10.90 10.92 7.55
N ARG A 70 10.78 12.04 8.25
CA ARG A 70 11.38 12.26 9.57
C ARG A 70 10.44 11.81 10.69
N ASP A 71 11.02 11.39 11.81
CA ASP A 71 10.29 11.11 13.05
C ASP A 71 9.18 10.03 12.91
N ILE A 72 9.36 9.08 11.99
CA ILE A 72 8.37 8.01 11.74
C ILE A 72 7.99 7.24 13.00
N ASP A 73 8.95 6.95 13.89
CA ASP A 73 8.68 6.21 15.13
C ASP A 73 7.79 6.98 16.11
N VAL A 74 8.00 8.30 16.18
CA VAL A 74 7.18 9.22 17.00
C VAL A 74 5.76 9.26 16.43
N VAL A 75 5.64 9.46 15.12
CA VAL A 75 4.36 9.50 14.41
C VAL A 75 3.60 8.18 14.55
N LEU A 76 4.28 7.03 14.37
CA LEU A 76 3.68 5.72 14.56
C LEU A 76 3.18 5.51 15.98
N THR A 77 3.96 5.92 16.98
CA THR A 77 3.57 5.82 18.38
C THR A 77 2.32 6.66 18.65
N ALA A 78 2.28 7.88 18.12
CA ALA A 78 1.13 8.77 18.24
C ALA A 78 -0.12 8.24 17.52
N LEU A 79 0.01 7.71 16.30
CA LEU A 79 -1.09 7.07 15.57
C LEU A 79 -1.64 5.85 16.34
N LYS A 80 -0.76 5.04 16.94
CA LYS A 80 -1.18 3.90 17.78
C LYS A 80 -1.97 4.35 19.02
N ARG A 81 -1.57 5.42 19.71
CA ARG A 81 -2.34 6.02 20.82
C ARG A 81 -3.72 6.49 20.36
N ASN A 82 -3.82 7.04 19.16
CA ASN A 82 -5.06 7.57 18.58
C ASN A 82 -5.87 6.55 17.78
N ALA A 83 -5.45 5.28 17.72
CA ALA A 83 -6.07 4.26 16.86
C ALA A 83 -7.57 4.08 17.12
N LYS A 84 -8.01 4.13 18.39
CA LYS A 84 -9.44 4.02 18.75
C LYS A 84 -10.26 5.19 18.21
N TYR A 85 -9.73 6.40 18.27
CA TYR A 85 -10.39 7.59 17.74
C TYR A 85 -10.49 7.51 16.21
N LEU A 86 -9.38 7.22 15.54
CA LEU A 86 -9.31 7.08 14.08
C LEU A 86 -10.24 5.98 13.58
N ARG A 87 -10.26 4.81 14.25
CA ARG A 87 -11.21 3.74 13.98
C ARG A 87 -12.66 4.21 14.08
N GLY A 88 -12.99 5.02 15.09
CA GLY A 88 -14.31 5.61 15.25
C GLY A 88 -14.70 6.58 14.13
N GLN A 89 -13.74 7.36 13.63
CA GLN A 89 -13.96 8.26 12.49
C GLN A 89 -14.19 7.47 11.20
N VAL A 90 -13.36 6.45 10.93
CA VAL A 90 -13.53 5.56 9.76
C VAL A 90 -14.87 4.84 9.81
N ALA A 91 -15.28 4.31 10.97
CA ALA A 91 -16.56 3.61 11.14
C ALA A 91 -17.79 4.46 10.78
N ARG A 92 -17.70 5.79 10.91
CA ARG A 92 -18.80 6.71 10.57
C ARG A 92 -18.90 6.97 9.06
N ARG A 93 -17.83 6.72 8.32
CA ARG A 93 -17.74 7.02 6.89
C ARG A 93 -17.82 5.78 6.01
N VAL A 94 -17.41 4.63 6.55
CA VAL A 94 -17.38 3.36 5.82
C VAL A 94 -18.44 2.42 6.37
N THR A 95 -19.46 2.12 5.56
CA THR A 95 -20.51 1.16 5.90
C THR A 95 -20.01 -0.27 5.75
N MET A 96 -19.76 -0.95 6.87
CA MET A 96 -19.30 -2.34 6.92
C MET A 96 -19.99 -3.12 8.03
N LYS A 97 -20.11 -4.44 7.88
CA LYS A 97 -20.68 -5.32 8.94
C LYS A 97 -19.87 -5.24 10.24
N TYR A 98 -18.55 -5.14 10.13
CA TYR A 98 -17.64 -4.95 11.25
C TYR A 98 -16.67 -3.83 10.89
N THR A 99 -16.42 -2.94 11.84
CA THR A 99 -15.31 -1.99 11.72
C THR A 99 -14.00 -2.74 11.91
N CYS A 100 -13.05 -2.55 11.01
CA CYS A 100 -11.71 -3.12 11.16
C CYS A 100 -10.90 -2.36 12.23
N ASP A 101 -10.05 -3.08 12.95
CA ASP A 101 -9.01 -2.46 13.77
C ASP A 101 -7.85 -1.98 12.89
N LEU A 102 -7.38 -0.76 13.15
CA LEU A 102 -6.31 -0.11 12.40
C LEU A 102 -4.96 -0.42 13.06
N ARG A 103 -4.04 -1.01 12.30
CA ARG A 103 -2.66 -1.28 12.72
C ARG A 103 -1.71 -0.42 11.87
N PHE A 104 -1.04 0.54 12.50
CA PHE A 104 -0.14 1.44 11.79
C PHE A 104 1.26 0.85 11.68
N VAL A 105 1.80 0.88 10.46
CA VAL A 105 3.12 0.35 10.09
C VAL A 105 3.85 1.39 9.24
N ALA A 106 5.16 1.56 9.43
CA ALA A 106 5.96 2.41 8.55
C ALA A 106 5.94 1.86 7.12
N ASP A 107 5.89 2.74 6.13
CA ASP A 107 6.18 2.36 4.75
C ASP A 107 7.70 2.30 4.53
N THR A 108 8.26 1.09 4.47
CA THR A 108 9.71 0.86 4.27
C THR A 108 10.11 0.77 2.80
N ARG A 109 9.16 0.91 1.86
CA ARG A 109 9.44 0.70 0.42
C ARG A 109 10.50 1.65 -0.13
N PHE A 110 10.63 2.85 0.43
CA PHE A 110 11.62 3.82 -0.03
C PHE A 110 13.05 3.47 0.35
N ASP A 111 13.28 2.65 1.39
CA ASP A 111 14.64 2.18 1.73
C ASP A 111 15.16 1.14 0.71
N ASP A 112 14.25 0.50 -0.04
CA ASP A 112 14.57 -0.56 -0.99
C ASP A 112 14.93 -0.04 -2.40
N ASP A 113 14.56 1.19 -2.77
CA ASP A 113 14.80 1.74 -4.12
C ASP A 113 16.30 1.82 -4.46
N ASP A 114 17.14 2.16 -3.48
CA ASP A 114 18.61 2.15 -3.62
C ASP A 114 19.17 0.74 -3.79
N LEU A 115 18.54 -0.26 -3.17
CA LEU A 115 18.94 -1.66 -3.30
C LEU A 115 18.53 -2.22 -4.67
N ILE A 116 17.30 -1.96 -5.10
CA ILE A 116 16.78 -2.37 -6.41
C ILE A 116 17.58 -1.72 -7.53
N THR A 117 17.86 -0.40 -7.44
CA THR A 117 18.70 0.29 -8.41
C THR A 117 20.09 -0.34 -8.51
N ARG A 118 20.70 -0.69 -7.36
CA ARG A 118 21.99 -1.39 -7.34
C ARG A 118 21.91 -2.78 -7.99
N LEU A 119 20.90 -3.58 -7.66
CA LEU A 119 20.71 -4.92 -8.21
C LEU A 119 20.44 -4.90 -9.73
N LEU A 120 19.64 -3.94 -10.22
CA LEU A 120 19.36 -3.76 -11.65
C LEU A 120 20.58 -3.29 -12.46
N HIS A 121 21.58 -2.70 -11.80
CA HIS A 121 22.84 -2.28 -12.42
C HIS A 121 23.92 -3.36 -12.33
N GLU A 122 23.64 -4.49 -11.69
CA GLU A 122 24.58 -5.61 -11.60
C GLU A 122 24.70 -6.31 -12.97
N PRO A 123 25.92 -6.52 -13.49
CA PRO A 123 26.14 -7.13 -14.81
C PRO A 123 25.58 -8.55 -14.96
N SER A 124 25.45 -9.27 -13.83
CA SER A 124 24.88 -10.62 -13.73
C SER A 124 23.38 -10.61 -14.03
N ILE A 125 22.63 -9.70 -13.41
CA ILE A 125 21.18 -9.55 -13.55
C ILE A 125 20.79 -9.02 -14.94
N ARG A 126 21.58 -8.08 -15.51
CA ARG A 126 21.30 -7.51 -16.84
C ARG A 126 21.32 -8.53 -17.99
N LYS A 127 22.11 -9.60 -17.86
CA LYS A 127 22.16 -10.65 -18.90
C LYS A 127 20.89 -11.49 -18.93
N ASP A 128 20.30 -11.77 -17.76
CA ASP A 128 19.08 -12.58 -17.66
C ASP A 128 17.85 -11.91 -18.31
N PHE A 129 17.85 -10.57 -18.42
CA PHE A 129 16.79 -9.83 -19.13
C PHE A 129 17.02 -9.68 -20.64
N ALA A 130 18.25 -9.86 -21.12
CA ALA A 130 18.58 -9.76 -22.55
C ALA A 130 18.32 -11.08 -23.31
N ASP A 131 18.26 -12.21 -22.61
CA ASP A 131 18.05 -13.54 -23.20
C ASP A 131 16.56 -13.93 -23.28
N GLY A 132 15.65 -13.13 -22.69
CA GLY A 132 14.20 -13.29 -22.78
C GLY A 132 13.61 -12.48 -23.94
N GLY A 133 13.88 -12.89 -25.18
CA GLY A 133 13.35 -12.26 -26.38
C GLY A 133 11.83 -12.11 -26.34
N ILE A 134 11.37 -10.87 -26.14
CA ILE A 134 10.10 -10.43 -26.70
C ILE A 134 10.46 -10.05 -28.13
N ASP A 135 10.21 -10.96 -29.06
CA ASP A 135 10.24 -10.65 -30.49
C ASP A 135 9.11 -9.63 -30.73
N ASP A 136 9.47 -8.34 -30.72
CA ASP A 136 8.68 -7.32 -31.38
C ASP A 136 8.76 -7.62 -32.88
N ASP A 137 7.85 -8.50 -33.35
CA ASP A 137 7.51 -8.64 -34.75
C ASP A 137 6.92 -7.31 -35.23
N ASP A 138 7.82 -6.39 -35.59
CA ASP A 138 7.50 -5.19 -36.36
C ASP A 138 7.01 -5.65 -37.75
N ASP A 139 5.68 -5.74 -37.85
CA ASP A 139 4.89 -5.90 -39.06
C ASP A 139 5.24 -4.78 -40.07
N GLN A 140 6.26 -5.03 -40.90
CA GLN A 140 6.56 -4.22 -42.07
C GLN A 140 5.46 -4.43 -43.10
N GLY A 141 4.44 -3.58 -42.99
CA GLY A 141 3.40 -3.38 -44.00
C GLY A 141 4.00 -3.05 -45.36
N ASP A 142 4.01 -4.09 -46.21
CA ASP A 142 3.86 -4.12 -47.66
C ASP A 142 3.54 -2.74 -48.30
N ASN A 143 4.57 -2.05 -48.80
CA ASN A 143 4.38 -0.96 -49.75
C ASN A 143 4.57 -1.52 -51.17
N ARG A 144 3.45 -1.93 -51.79
CA ARG A 144 3.38 -2.33 -53.20
C ARG A 144 3.48 -1.11 -54.11
N ASP A 145 4.38 -1.19 -55.07
CA ASP A 145 4.26 -0.52 -56.39
C ASP A 145 3.42 -1.40 -57.34
#